data_AF-A0A2U0S8Z4-F1
#
_entry.id   AF-A0A2U0S8Z4-F1
#
_cell.length_a   1.000
_cell.length_b   1.000
_cell.length_c   1.000
_cell.angle_alpha   90.00
_cell.angle_beta   90.00
_cell.angle_gamma   90.00
#
_symmetry.space_group_name_H-M   'P 1'
#
loop_
_entity.id
_entity.type
_entity.pdbx_description
1 polymer ?
#
loop_
_entity_poly.entity_id
_entity_poly.type
_entity_poly.pdbx_seq_one_letter_code
_entity_poly.pdbx_strand_id
1 'polypeptide(L)'
;MKNPFRTPPNFDKIIVTAVPKLKSQQFKLGQVIIKLTTRDKILFKTCATALQQKNNERAAIFANELAEIRKLTKVIYHTQILVERIILRLETLKEFNAAFSDLKPVLTNLKSVTKSLSTFMPQMAVEMERVNESIFEVISMSKIDSDKLEVPTDVKTPGGEEVLAEVADFLEEKLTEQLPTPPVSAPAPVMEKPQPQRAQQVRKMVALTASCSEVSEPRRTQQFVAFKETEVKRIAMTVNEDLEASVLEYAKKRAGQLDIGECANELKVACGEIEKALETLGVKGKIKIAS
;
A
#
# COMPACT_ATOMS: atom_id res chain seq x y z
N MET A 1 -38.49 15.92 -11.99
CA MET A 1 -38.61 17.30 -11.48
C MET A 1 -37.49 17.55 -10.47
N LYS A 2 -36.50 18.40 -10.79
CA LYS A 2 -35.43 18.78 -9.84
C LYS A 2 -35.92 19.99 -9.04
N ASN A 3 -35.87 19.87 -7.71
CA ASN A 3 -36.43 20.84 -6.78
C ASN A 3 -35.65 22.18 -6.86
N PRO A 4 -36.28 23.33 -7.15
CA PRO A 4 -35.60 24.60 -7.42
C PRO A 4 -35.07 25.32 -6.17
N PHE A 5 -35.33 24.80 -4.97
CA PHE A 5 -34.92 25.41 -3.69
C PHE A 5 -33.78 24.67 -2.97
N ARG A 6 -33.06 23.79 -3.66
CA ARG A 6 -31.89 23.16 -3.04
C ARG A 6 -30.76 24.18 -3.03
N THR A 7 -30.50 24.78 -1.86
CA THR A 7 -29.24 25.46 -1.59
C THR A 7 -28.10 24.54 -2.06
N PRO A 8 -27.16 25.03 -2.89
CA PRO A 8 -26.09 24.20 -3.41
C PRO A 8 -25.39 23.56 -2.20
N PRO A 9 -25.31 22.23 -2.16
CA PRO A 9 -24.80 21.54 -0.99
C PRO A 9 -23.37 22.03 -0.74
N ASN A 10 -23.12 22.49 0.49
CA ASN A 10 -21.78 22.88 0.91
C ASN A 10 -20.85 21.66 0.72
N PHE A 11 -19.81 21.85 -0.09
CA PHE A 11 -18.87 20.82 -0.50
C PHE A 11 -18.27 20.09 0.71
N ASP A 12 -17.93 20.82 1.78
CA ASP A 12 -17.40 20.23 3.01
C ASP A 12 -18.41 19.29 3.67
N LYS A 13 -19.70 19.66 3.71
CA LYS A 13 -20.75 18.79 4.26
C LYS A 13 -20.89 17.49 3.46
N ILE A 14 -20.72 17.56 2.13
CA ILE A 14 -20.75 16.35 1.29
C ILE A 14 -19.55 15.47 1.62
N ILE A 15 -18.34 16.02 1.66
CA ILE A 15 -17.12 15.24 1.96
C ILE A 15 -17.17 14.63 3.36
N VAL A 16 -17.52 15.43 4.37
CA VAL A 16 -17.60 14.99 5.77
C VAL A 16 -18.59 13.85 5.96
N THR A 17 -19.64 13.78 5.15
CA THR A 17 -20.61 12.67 5.18
C THR A 17 -20.23 11.50 4.28
N ALA A 18 -19.55 11.74 3.16
CA ALA A 18 -19.17 10.71 2.19
C ALA A 18 -17.96 9.90 2.64
N VAL A 19 -16.90 10.54 3.12
CA VAL A 19 -15.64 9.87 3.48
C VAL A 19 -15.82 8.79 4.55
N PRO A 20 -16.54 9.02 5.68
CA PRO A 20 -16.77 7.97 6.68
C PRO A 20 -17.58 6.79 6.12
N LYS A 21 -18.55 7.07 5.23
CA LYS A 21 -19.34 6.02 4.57
C LYS A 21 -18.47 5.19 3.63
N LEU A 22 -17.61 5.83 2.84
CA LEU A 22 -16.66 5.13 1.96
C LEU A 22 -15.66 4.29 2.75
N LYS A 23 -15.10 4.81 3.85
CA LYS A 23 -14.22 4.04 4.76
C LYS A 23 -14.95 2.82 5.34
N SER A 24 -16.22 2.96 5.72
CA SER A 24 -17.04 1.83 6.16
C SER A 24 -17.23 0.78 5.07
N GLN A 25 -17.46 1.18 3.81
CA GLN A 25 -17.58 0.25 2.69
C GLN A 25 -16.25 -0.41 2.34
N GLN A 26 -15.13 0.32 2.37
CA GLN A 26 -13.79 -0.21 2.17
C GLN A 26 -13.49 -1.33 3.20
N PHE A 27 -13.82 -1.10 4.47
CA PHE A 27 -13.67 -2.10 5.52
C PHE A 27 -14.53 -3.35 5.29
N LYS A 28 -15.79 -3.17 4.85
CA LYS A 28 -16.68 -4.29 4.49
C LYS A 28 -16.13 -5.10 3.32
N LEU A 29 -15.60 -4.44 2.29
CA LEU A 29 -14.95 -5.12 1.16
C LEU A 29 -13.74 -5.94 1.63
N GLY A 30 -12.93 -5.40 2.54
CA GLY A 30 -11.83 -6.12 3.18
C GLY A 30 -12.28 -7.40 3.90
N GLN A 31 -13.37 -7.34 4.66
CA GLN A 31 -13.94 -8.53 5.30
C GLN A 31 -14.41 -9.58 4.28
N VAL A 32 -15.00 -9.14 3.16
CA VAL A 32 -15.45 -10.06 2.10
C VAL A 32 -14.24 -10.73 1.44
N ILE A 33 -13.15 -10.01 1.20
CA ILE A 33 -11.90 -10.58 0.65
C ILE A 33 -11.33 -11.67 1.56
N ILE A 34 -11.29 -11.43 2.88
CA ILE A 34 -10.85 -12.44 3.85
C ILE A 34 -11.73 -13.69 3.75
N LYS A 35 -13.06 -13.53 3.75
CA LYS A 35 -14.01 -14.65 3.65
C LYS A 35 -13.84 -15.45 2.36
N LEU A 36 -13.69 -14.78 1.21
CA LEU A 36 -13.49 -15.44 -0.08
C LEU A 36 -12.14 -16.16 -0.14
N THR A 37 -11.07 -15.57 0.42
CA THR A 37 -9.75 -16.20 0.48
C THR A 37 -9.77 -17.45 1.38
N THR A 38 -10.49 -17.42 2.49
CA THR A 38 -10.70 -18.61 3.33
C THR A 38 -11.47 -19.68 2.56
N ARG A 39 -12.51 -19.30 1.82
CA ARG A 39 -13.29 -20.22 0.99
C ARG A 39 -12.47 -20.83 -0.15
N ASP A 40 -11.58 -20.06 -0.78
CA ASP A 40 -10.60 -20.53 -1.77
C ASP A 40 -9.75 -21.66 -1.18
N LYS A 41 -9.12 -21.42 -0.02
CA LYS A 41 -8.28 -22.43 0.67
C LYS A 41 -9.05 -23.71 0.98
N ILE A 42 -10.30 -23.60 1.43
CA ILE A 42 -11.14 -24.77 1.75
C ILE A 42 -11.46 -25.55 0.47
N LEU A 43 -11.98 -24.88 -0.56
CA LEU A 43 -12.35 -25.53 -1.82
C LEU A 43 -11.14 -26.15 -2.52
N PHE A 44 -9.98 -25.51 -2.46
CA PHE A 44 -8.74 -26.07 -3.00
C PHE A 44 -8.37 -27.39 -2.30
N LYS A 45 -8.42 -27.43 -0.96
CA LYS A 45 -8.17 -28.66 -0.19
C LYS A 45 -9.20 -29.74 -0.53
N THR A 46 -10.49 -29.41 -0.56
CA THR A 46 -11.56 -30.36 -0.90
C THR A 46 -11.43 -30.90 -2.33
N CYS A 47 -11.06 -30.04 -3.28
CA CYS A 47 -10.77 -30.44 -4.66
C CYS A 47 -9.60 -31.43 -4.73
N ALA A 48 -8.50 -31.14 -4.03
CA ALA A 48 -7.35 -32.03 -3.97
C ALA A 48 -7.71 -33.40 -3.38
N THR A 49 -8.51 -33.44 -2.31
CA THR A 49 -8.99 -34.70 -1.72
C THR A 49 -9.89 -35.47 -2.70
N ALA A 50 -10.79 -34.80 -3.42
CA ALA A 50 -11.64 -35.45 -4.42
C ALA A 50 -10.82 -36.06 -5.58
N LEU A 51 -9.77 -35.37 -6.03
CA LEU A 51 -8.82 -35.90 -7.02
C LEU A 51 -8.06 -37.12 -6.50
N GLN A 52 -7.58 -37.09 -5.25
CA GLN A 52 -6.90 -38.23 -4.62
C GLN A 52 -7.81 -39.46 -4.53
N GLN A 53 -9.10 -39.26 -4.27
CA GLN A 53 -10.12 -40.31 -4.24
C GLN A 53 -10.57 -40.76 -5.64
N LYS A 54 -9.95 -40.25 -6.71
CA LYS A 54 -10.32 -40.49 -8.12
C LYS A 54 -11.76 -40.10 -8.47
N ASN A 55 -12.37 -39.22 -7.67
CA ASN A 55 -13.71 -38.69 -7.93
C ASN A 55 -13.60 -37.45 -8.82
N ASN A 56 -13.39 -37.68 -10.12
CA ASN A 56 -13.12 -36.64 -11.10
C ASN A 56 -14.29 -35.67 -11.30
N GLU A 57 -15.54 -36.16 -11.21
CA GLU A 57 -16.73 -35.31 -11.35
C GLU A 57 -16.83 -34.27 -10.23
N ARG A 58 -16.67 -34.69 -8.96
CA ARG A 58 -16.67 -33.75 -7.83
C ARG A 58 -15.47 -32.81 -7.87
N ALA A 59 -14.30 -33.31 -8.25
CA ALA A 59 -13.11 -32.48 -8.41
C ALA A 59 -13.34 -31.36 -9.45
N ALA A 60 -13.94 -31.68 -10.59
CA ALA A 60 -14.25 -30.70 -11.63
C ALA A 60 -15.23 -29.62 -11.14
N ILE A 61 -16.27 -30.01 -10.38
CA ILE A 61 -17.21 -29.05 -9.77
C ILE A 61 -16.45 -28.09 -8.84
N PHE A 62 -15.64 -28.61 -7.91
CA PHE A 62 -14.89 -27.76 -6.98
C PHE A 62 -13.87 -26.87 -7.68
N ALA A 63 -13.22 -27.35 -8.75
CA ALA A 63 -12.28 -26.57 -9.53
C ALA A 63 -12.96 -25.37 -10.24
N ASN A 64 -14.15 -25.59 -10.81
CA ASN A 64 -14.93 -24.53 -11.45
C ASN A 64 -15.38 -23.47 -10.43
N GLU A 65 -15.94 -23.87 -9.29
CA GLU A 65 -16.33 -22.96 -8.22
C GLU A 65 -15.14 -22.16 -7.67
N LEU A 66 -13.98 -22.81 -7.55
CA LEU A 66 -12.74 -22.16 -7.12
C LEU A 66 -12.28 -21.09 -8.12
N ALA A 67 -12.37 -21.38 -9.42
CA ALA A 67 -12.03 -20.42 -10.47
C ALA A 67 -12.94 -19.17 -10.40
N GLU A 68 -14.24 -19.36 -10.20
CA GLU A 68 -15.20 -18.26 -10.05
C GLU A 68 -14.95 -17.44 -8.78
N ILE A 69 -14.65 -18.08 -7.65
CA ILE A 69 -14.27 -17.38 -6.40
C ILE A 69 -13.01 -16.54 -6.60
N ARG A 70 -12.01 -17.04 -7.33
CA ARG A 70 -10.79 -16.28 -7.63
C ARG A 70 -11.07 -15.07 -8.51
N LYS A 71 -11.93 -15.21 -9.52
CA LYS A 71 -12.39 -14.08 -10.35
C LYS A 71 -13.10 -13.03 -9.49
N LEU A 72 -14.06 -13.46 -8.67
CA LEU A 72 -14.81 -12.57 -7.78
C LEU A 72 -13.89 -11.86 -6.79
N THR A 73 -12.92 -12.56 -6.21
CA THR A 73 -11.96 -11.99 -5.26
C THR A 73 -11.13 -10.88 -5.93
N LYS A 74 -10.70 -11.06 -7.19
CA LYS A 74 -9.98 -10.01 -7.95
C LYS A 74 -10.85 -8.78 -8.17
N VAL A 75 -12.12 -8.94 -8.54
CA VAL A 75 -13.05 -7.82 -8.73
C VAL A 75 -13.25 -7.03 -7.44
N ILE A 76 -13.45 -7.72 -6.32
CA ILE A 76 -13.65 -7.07 -5.01
C ILE A 76 -12.37 -6.38 -4.54
N TYR A 77 -11.21 -6.98 -4.75
CA TYR A 77 -9.92 -6.37 -4.45
C TYR A 77 -9.69 -5.07 -5.24
N HIS A 78 -9.95 -5.09 -6.55
CA HIS A 78 -9.86 -3.89 -7.38
C HIS A 78 -10.86 -2.82 -6.93
N THR A 79 -12.09 -3.21 -6.60
CA THR A 79 -13.11 -2.30 -6.04
C THR A 79 -12.64 -1.65 -4.74
N GLN A 80 -11.97 -2.40 -3.85
CA GLN A 80 -11.43 -1.86 -2.60
C GLN A 80 -10.37 -0.78 -2.87
N ILE A 81 -9.45 -1.02 -3.82
CA ILE A 81 -8.42 -0.05 -4.23
C ILE A 81 -9.07 1.21 -4.83
N LEU A 82 -10.10 1.06 -5.67
CA LEU A 82 -10.81 2.20 -6.25
C LEU A 82 -11.49 3.05 -5.17
N VAL A 83 -12.13 2.42 -4.18
CA VAL A 83 -12.72 3.15 -3.04
C VAL A 83 -11.66 3.90 -2.25
N GLU A 84 -10.50 3.28 -2.01
CA GLU A 84 -9.36 3.93 -1.33
C GLU A 84 -8.86 5.16 -2.09
N ARG A 85 -8.69 5.04 -3.41
CA ARG A 85 -8.32 6.16 -4.28
C ARG A 85 -9.32 7.30 -4.22
N ILE A 86 -10.62 7.00 -4.21
CA ILE A 86 -11.67 8.03 -4.10
C ILE A 86 -11.60 8.73 -2.75
N ILE A 87 -11.38 7.99 -1.66
CA ILE A 87 -11.21 8.57 -0.32
C ILE A 87 -10.04 9.57 -0.32
N LEU A 88 -8.87 9.16 -0.83
CA LEU A 88 -7.68 10.02 -0.89
C LEU A 88 -7.94 11.29 -1.72
N ARG A 89 -8.57 11.16 -2.89
CA ARG A 89 -8.93 12.32 -3.73
C ARG A 89 -9.89 13.28 -3.02
N LEU A 90 -10.88 12.75 -2.29
CA LEU A 90 -11.80 13.57 -1.52
C LEU A 90 -11.11 14.26 -0.34
N GLU A 91 -10.14 13.62 0.30
CA GLU A 91 -9.32 14.22 1.36
C GLU A 91 -8.45 15.37 0.81
N THR A 92 -7.77 15.18 -0.32
CA THR A 92 -7.02 16.27 -1.01
C THR A 92 -7.95 17.42 -1.42
N LEU A 93 -9.13 17.12 -1.97
CA LEU A 93 -10.09 18.15 -2.35
C LEU A 93 -10.62 18.94 -1.15
N LYS A 94 -10.76 18.29 0.01
CA LYS A 94 -11.16 18.96 1.26
C LYS A 94 -10.11 19.97 1.70
N GLU A 95 -8.84 19.59 1.66
CA GLU A 95 -7.72 20.48 2.02
C GLU A 95 -7.65 21.67 1.05
N PHE A 96 -7.82 21.42 -0.25
CA PHE A 96 -7.88 22.48 -1.25
C PHE A 96 -9.06 23.43 -1.03
N ASN A 97 -10.24 22.92 -0.69
CA ASN A 97 -11.42 23.76 -0.41
C ASN A 97 -11.25 24.61 0.87
N ALA A 98 -10.56 24.09 1.88
CA ALA A 98 -10.21 24.85 3.08
C ALA A 98 -9.30 26.04 2.74
N ALA A 99 -8.22 25.80 1.99
CA ALA A 99 -7.32 26.86 1.52
C ALA A 99 -8.06 27.92 0.68
N PHE A 100 -9.00 27.51 -0.16
CA PHE A 100 -9.83 28.44 -0.93
C PHE A 100 -10.78 29.28 -0.06
N SER A 101 -11.33 28.67 1.00
CA SER A 101 -12.21 29.37 1.94
C SER A 101 -11.48 30.50 2.67
N ASP A 102 -10.18 30.34 2.93
CA ASP A 102 -9.32 31.35 3.57
C ASP A 102 -8.99 32.52 2.61
N LEU A 103 -8.97 32.28 1.29
CA LEU A 103 -8.71 33.31 0.28
C LEU A 103 -9.93 34.20 -0.01
N LYS A 104 -11.13 33.66 0.17
CA LYS A 104 -12.40 34.37 -0.08
C LYS A 104 -12.53 35.74 0.62
N PRO A 105 -12.21 35.91 1.93
CA PRO A 105 -12.26 37.22 2.57
C PRO A 105 -11.25 38.21 1.97
N VAL A 106 -10.06 37.76 1.57
CA VAL A 106 -9.04 38.62 0.94
C VAL A 106 -9.56 39.18 -0.38
N LEU A 107 -10.16 38.33 -1.23
CA LEU A 107 -10.80 38.75 -2.48
C LEU A 107 -11.96 39.73 -2.25
N THR A 108 -12.74 39.52 -1.18
CA THR A 108 -13.85 40.40 -0.81
C THR A 108 -13.34 41.79 -0.40
N ASN A 109 -12.27 41.82 0.41
CA ASN A 109 -11.63 43.06 0.83
C ASN A 109 -11.00 43.81 -0.36
N LEU A 110 -10.34 43.09 -1.27
CA LEU A 110 -9.75 43.66 -2.48
C LEU A 110 -10.80 44.35 -3.36
N LYS A 111 -11.96 43.71 -3.55
CA LYS A 111 -13.11 44.31 -4.26
C LYS A 111 -13.66 45.54 -3.55
N SER A 112 -13.72 45.52 -2.22
CA SER A 112 -14.15 46.68 -1.43
C SER A 112 -13.21 47.87 -1.60
N VAL A 113 -11.89 47.63 -1.54
CA VAL A 113 -10.85 48.65 -1.78
C VAL A 113 -10.94 49.19 -3.20
N THR A 114 -11.09 48.32 -4.20
CA THR A 114 -11.26 48.70 -5.61
C THR A 114 -12.48 49.61 -5.80
N LYS A 115 -13.61 49.29 -5.16
CA LYS A 115 -14.83 50.11 -5.17
C LYS A 115 -14.66 51.46 -4.48
N SER A 116 -13.85 51.54 -3.43
CA SER A 116 -13.54 52.81 -2.77
C SER A 116 -12.65 53.69 -3.68
N LEU A 117 -11.61 53.08 -4.27
CA LEU A 117 -10.69 53.77 -5.18
C LEU A 117 -11.38 54.24 -6.46
N SER A 118 -12.42 53.57 -6.95
CA SER A 118 -13.12 53.98 -8.17
C SER A 118 -13.75 55.39 -8.06
N THR A 119 -14.05 55.85 -6.84
CA THR A 119 -14.65 57.16 -6.58
C THR A 119 -13.61 58.28 -6.52
N PHE A 120 -12.41 58.01 -6.00
CA PHE A 120 -11.41 59.04 -5.71
C PHE A 120 -10.14 58.94 -6.56
N MET A 121 -9.78 57.73 -7.03
CA MET A 121 -8.55 57.43 -7.79
C MET A 121 -8.83 56.33 -8.85
N PRO A 122 -9.53 56.66 -9.95
CA PRO A 122 -10.01 55.67 -10.92
C PRO A 122 -8.89 54.91 -11.65
N GLN A 123 -7.73 55.54 -11.91
CA GLN A 123 -6.59 54.82 -12.48
C GLN A 123 -6.07 53.72 -11.55
N MET A 124 -6.05 53.97 -10.24
CA MET A 124 -5.61 52.98 -9.24
C MET A 124 -6.64 51.85 -9.10
N ALA A 125 -7.93 52.14 -9.28
CA ALA A 125 -8.98 51.13 -9.29
C ALA A 125 -8.83 50.15 -10.47
N VAL A 126 -8.44 50.63 -11.66
CA VAL A 126 -8.20 49.77 -12.84
C VAL A 126 -7.05 48.79 -12.58
N GLU A 127 -5.95 49.26 -11.99
CA GLU A 127 -4.83 48.36 -11.64
C GLU A 127 -5.22 47.37 -10.54
N MET A 128 -6.05 47.77 -9.57
CA MET A 128 -6.55 46.86 -8.53
C MET A 128 -7.52 45.80 -9.08
N GLU A 129 -8.33 46.15 -10.08
CA GLU A 129 -9.18 45.18 -10.79
C GLU A 129 -8.32 44.16 -11.55
N ARG A 130 -7.23 44.58 -12.20
CA ARG A 130 -6.28 43.66 -12.85
C ARG A 130 -5.67 42.68 -11.85
N VAL A 131 -5.37 43.12 -10.63
CA VAL A 131 -4.91 42.22 -9.56
C VAL A 131 -6.00 41.22 -9.17
N ASN A 132 -7.25 41.67 -9.02
CA ASN A 132 -8.39 40.78 -8.73
C ASN A 132 -8.61 39.74 -9.84
N GLU A 133 -8.50 40.14 -11.11
CA GLU A 133 -8.57 39.25 -12.28
C GLU A 133 -7.42 38.23 -12.30
N SER A 134 -6.19 38.66 -12.05
CA SER A 134 -5.00 37.79 -12.02
C SER A 134 -5.12 36.71 -10.94
N ILE A 135 -5.60 37.08 -9.74
CA ILE A 135 -5.83 36.11 -8.66
C ILE A 135 -6.96 35.14 -9.06
N PHE A 136 -8.02 35.63 -9.69
CA PHE A 136 -9.12 34.78 -10.16
C PHE A 136 -8.70 33.80 -11.27
N GLU A 137 -7.81 34.22 -12.16
CA GLU A 137 -7.21 33.38 -13.20
C GLU A 137 -6.38 32.25 -12.57
N VAL A 138 -5.48 32.57 -11.63
CA VAL A 138 -4.66 31.57 -10.93
C VAL A 138 -5.52 30.56 -10.18
N ILE A 139 -6.58 31.01 -9.50
CA ILE A 139 -7.56 30.14 -8.84
C ILE A 139 -8.27 29.25 -9.86
N SER A 140 -8.67 29.80 -11.00
CA SER A 140 -9.42 29.07 -12.02
C SER A 140 -8.55 28.05 -12.74
N MET A 141 -7.27 28.35 -12.98
CA MET A 141 -6.28 27.39 -13.47
C MET A 141 -6.00 26.27 -12.45
N SER A 142 -6.05 26.60 -11.16
CA SER A 142 -5.86 25.63 -10.07
C SER A 142 -7.10 24.79 -9.78
N LYS A 143 -8.28 25.16 -10.32
CA LYS A 143 -9.47 24.30 -10.21
C LYS A 143 -9.22 23.04 -10.99
N ILE A 144 -9.34 21.92 -10.29
CA ILE A 144 -9.35 20.61 -10.92
C ILE A 144 -10.60 20.55 -11.79
N ASP A 145 -10.40 20.62 -13.10
CA ASP A 145 -11.45 20.58 -14.10
C ASP A 145 -12.24 19.29 -13.92
N SER A 146 -13.52 19.43 -13.56
CA SER A 146 -14.35 18.28 -13.17
C SER A 146 -14.57 17.33 -14.33
N ASP A 147 -14.50 17.85 -15.57
CA ASP A 147 -14.56 17.06 -16.81
C ASP A 147 -13.25 16.35 -17.14
N LYS A 148 -12.13 16.74 -16.49
CA LYS A 148 -10.84 16.03 -16.54
C LYS A 148 -10.59 15.15 -15.32
N LEU A 149 -11.51 15.15 -14.36
CA LEU A 149 -11.52 14.22 -13.23
C LEU A 149 -12.06 12.85 -13.67
N GLU A 150 -11.58 12.34 -14.80
CA GLU A 150 -11.67 10.91 -15.04
C GLU A 150 -10.79 10.27 -13.97
N VAL A 151 -11.40 9.55 -13.02
CA VAL A 151 -10.64 8.67 -12.14
C VAL A 151 -10.03 7.64 -13.08
N PRO A 152 -8.71 7.68 -13.37
CA PRO A 152 -8.13 6.66 -14.23
C PRO A 152 -8.44 5.34 -13.53
N THR A 153 -9.09 4.43 -14.22
CA THR A 153 -9.29 3.07 -13.69
C THR A 153 -7.96 2.33 -13.61
N ASP A 154 -6.97 2.80 -14.38
CA ASP A 154 -5.61 2.28 -14.28
C ASP A 154 -4.96 2.68 -12.96
N VAL A 155 -4.50 1.66 -12.23
CA VAL A 155 -3.79 1.85 -10.98
C VAL A 155 -2.41 2.43 -11.24
N LYS A 156 -1.85 2.18 -12.42
CA LYS A 156 -0.52 2.62 -12.84
C LYS A 156 -0.62 3.89 -13.66
N THR A 157 0.19 4.87 -13.29
CA THR A 157 0.29 6.15 -14.00
C THR A 157 1.77 6.52 -14.07
N PRO A 158 2.25 7.19 -15.14
CA PRO A 158 3.67 7.53 -15.27
C PRO A 158 4.23 8.26 -14.04
N GLY A 159 3.52 9.30 -13.55
CA GLY A 159 3.95 10.00 -12.33
C GLY A 159 3.85 9.15 -11.05
N GLY A 160 2.92 8.19 -11.00
CA GLY A 160 2.86 7.24 -9.88
C GLY A 160 4.03 6.24 -9.89
N GLU A 161 4.49 5.82 -11.06
CA GLU A 161 5.64 4.91 -11.20
C GLU A 161 6.95 5.62 -10.85
N GLU A 162 7.12 6.88 -11.22
CA GLU A 162 8.24 7.72 -10.82
C GLU A 162 8.34 7.86 -9.29
N VAL A 163 7.22 8.19 -8.63
CA VAL A 163 7.17 8.27 -7.15
C VAL A 163 7.43 6.91 -6.50
N LEU A 164 6.94 5.81 -7.08
CA LEU A 164 7.24 4.47 -6.55
C LEU A 164 8.72 4.12 -6.66
N ALA A 165 9.40 4.57 -7.72
CA ALA A 165 10.84 4.41 -7.88
C ALA A 165 11.60 5.25 -6.83
N GLU A 166 11.24 6.52 -6.65
CA GLU A 166 11.82 7.38 -5.61
C GLU A 166 11.67 6.78 -4.21
N VAL A 167 10.49 6.26 -3.89
CA VAL A 167 10.24 5.58 -2.60
C VAL A 167 11.05 4.29 -2.48
N ALA A 168 11.24 3.53 -3.57
CA ALA A 168 12.06 2.34 -3.56
C ALA A 168 13.54 2.66 -3.29
N ASP A 169 14.08 3.68 -3.95
CA ASP A 169 15.46 4.15 -3.76
C ASP A 169 15.68 4.62 -2.32
N PHE A 170 14.74 5.40 -1.76
CA PHE A 170 14.77 5.84 -0.36
C PHE A 170 14.74 4.65 0.62
N LEU A 171 13.94 3.62 0.33
CA LEU A 171 13.90 2.42 1.17
C LEU A 171 15.19 1.60 1.07
N GLU A 172 15.84 1.55 -0.10
CA GLU A 172 17.13 0.89 -0.29
C GLU A 172 18.23 1.58 0.52
N GLU A 173 18.34 2.90 0.44
CA GLU A 173 19.27 3.70 1.25
C GLU A 173 19.09 3.39 2.74
N LYS A 174 17.84 3.46 3.23
CA LYS A 174 17.52 3.17 4.63
C LYS A 174 17.85 1.73 5.05
N LEU A 175 17.73 0.76 4.14
CA LEU A 175 18.14 -0.61 4.42
C LEU A 175 19.65 -0.74 4.52
N THR A 176 20.40 -0.10 3.62
CA THR A 176 21.87 -0.13 3.66
C THR A 176 22.46 0.50 4.92
N GLU A 177 21.82 1.54 5.46
CA GLU A 177 22.19 2.14 6.76
C GLU A 177 21.97 1.19 7.94
N GLN A 178 20.98 0.30 7.85
CA GLN A 178 20.64 -0.65 8.92
C GLN A 178 21.37 -1.99 8.80
N LEU A 179 22.10 -2.23 7.71
CA LEU A 179 22.89 -3.44 7.56
C LEU A 179 24.17 -3.32 8.43
N PRO A 180 24.42 -4.28 9.33
CA PRO A 180 25.67 -4.31 10.07
C PRO A 180 26.84 -4.53 9.11
N THR A 181 27.93 -3.80 9.30
CA THR A 181 29.16 -4.01 8.51
C THR A 181 29.59 -5.47 8.64
N PRO A 182 29.87 -6.18 7.52
CA PRO A 182 30.34 -7.56 7.58
C PRO A 182 31.60 -7.63 8.46
N PRO A 183 31.74 -8.66 9.32
CA PRO A 183 32.88 -8.76 10.19
C PRO A 183 34.16 -8.82 9.34
N VAL A 184 35.05 -7.85 9.55
CA VAL A 184 36.40 -7.87 9.00
C VAL A 184 37.07 -9.12 9.56
N SER A 185 37.09 -10.20 8.76
CA SER A 185 37.95 -11.33 9.07
C SER A 185 39.38 -10.80 9.13
N ALA A 186 40.00 -11.01 10.29
CA ALA A 186 41.38 -10.70 10.57
C ALA A 186 42.30 -11.17 9.42
N PRO A 187 43.42 -10.46 9.18
CA PRO A 187 44.32 -10.79 8.08
C PRO A 187 44.77 -12.26 8.21
N ALA A 188 44.48 -13.03 7.17
CA ALA A 188 45.06 -14.37 7.02
C ALA A 188 46.58 -14.26 7.17
N PRO A 189 47.23 -15.13 7.96
CA PRO A 189 48.68 -15.07 8.13
C PRO A 189 49.35 -15.31 6.77
N VAL A 190 50.28 -14.41 6.47
CA VAL A 190 51.20 -14.50 5.33
C VAL A 190 51.93 -15.83 5.40
N MET A 191 51.67 -16.73 4.44
CA MET A 191 52.52 -17.90 4.20
C MET A 191 53.48 -17.60 3.06
N GLU A 192 54.78 -17.61 3.39
CA GLU A 192 55.90 -17.64 2.47
C GLU A 192 55.80 -18.80 1.47
N LYS A 193 56.26 -18.57 0.23
CA LYS A 193 56.64 -19.65 -0.71
C LYS A 193 57.96 -20.26 -0.25
N PRO A 194 58.11 -21.60 -0.30
CA PRO A 194 58.90 -22.19 -1.38
C PRO A 194 58.22 -23.37 -2.12
N GLN A 195 58.67 -23.58 -3.35
CA GLN A 195 58.19 -24.47 -4.42
C GLN A 195 58.86 -25.88 -4.33
N PRO A 196 58.62 -26.85 -5.26
CA PRO A 196 57.48 -27.77 -5.40
C PRO A 196 57.88 -29.27 -5.29
N GLN A 197 56.96 -30.19 -4.96
CA GLN A 197 57.01 -31.60 -5.42
C GLN A 197 55.68 -32.38 -5.24
N ARG A 198 54.94 -32.49 -6.35
CA ARG A 198 54.25 -33.67 -6.94
C ARG A 198 53.47 -34.64 -6.01
N ALA A 199 52.13 -34.60 -6.06
CA ALA A 199 51.27 -35.69 -6.60
C ALA A 199 49.75 -35.48 -6.34
N GLN A 200 49.00 -35.45 -7.45
CA GLN A 200 47.68 -36.05 -7.70
C GLN A 200 46.34 -35.42 -7.22
N GLN A 201 45.49 -35.24 -8.25
CA GLN A 201 44.02 -35.04 -8.30
C GLN A 201 43.46 -33.62 -8.12
N VAL A 202 43.56 -32.83 -9.20
CA VAL A 202 42.75 -31.62 -9.40
C VAL A 202 41.40 -32.03 -10.03
N ARG A 203 40.32 -31.99 -9.25
CA ARG A 203 38.97 -31.87 -9.82
C ARG A 203 38.82 -30.44 -10.34
N LYS A 204 38.89 -30.26 -11.66
CA LYS A 204 38.54 -28.99 -12.32
C LYS A 204 37.06 -28.70 -12.08
N MET A 205 36.76 -27.65 -11.33
CA MET A 205 35.45 -26.98 -11.43
C MET A 205 35.41 -26.22 -12.75
N VAL A 206 34.41 -26.54 -13.56
CA VAL A 206 34.16 -25.89 -14.86
C VAL A 206 33.19 -24.74 -14.59
N ALA A 207 33.60 -23.50 -14.86
CA ALA A 207 32.68 -22.38 -14.95
C ALA A 207 31.84 -22.54 -16.24
N LEU A 208 30.55 -22.83 -16.09
CA LEU A 208 29.61 -22.83 -17.20
C LEU A 208 29.31 -21.38 -17.58
N THR A 209 30.02 -20.85 -18.57
CA THR A 209 29.61 -19.61 -19.24
C THR A 209 28.41 -19.94 -20.12
N ALA A 210 27.20 -19.68 -19.61
CA ALA A 210 26.02 -19.65 -20.45
C ALA A 210 26.12 -18.46 -21.41
N SER A 211 26.49 -18.77 -22.64
CA SER A 211 26.46 -17.88 -23.78
C SER A 211 24.99 -17.55 -24.11
N CYS A 212 24.54 -16.35 -23.76
CA CYS A 212 23.28 -15.81 -24.26
C CYS A 212 23.51 -15.32 -25.69
N SER A 213 23.14 -16.14 -26.67
CA SER A 213 23.01 -15.72 -28.05
C SER A 213 21.65 -15.04 -28.22
N GLU A 214 21.64 -13.74 -28.43
CA GLU A 214 20.48 -13.01 -28.91
C GLU A 214 20.37 -13.22 -30.43
N VAL A 215 19.26 -13.79 -30.91
CA VAL A 215 18.50 -13.37 -32.11
C VAL A 215 17.15 -14.11 -32.08
N SER A 216 16.04 -13.37 -31.90
CA SER A 216 14.81 -13.48 -32.70
C SER A 216 13.78 -12.43 -32.25
N GLU A 217 13.38 -11.51 -33.13
CA GLU A 217 12.20 -10.64 -32.96
C GLU A 217 10.88 -11.43 -33.24
N PRO A 218 9.68 -10.81 -33.20
CA PRO A 218 9.00 -10.24 -32.03
C PRO A 218 7.63 -10.94 -31.84
N ARG A 219 7.27 -11.37 -30.62
CA ARG A 219 5.90 -11.87 -30.35
C ARG A 219 5.44 -11.62 -28.92
N ARG A 220 4.57 -10.61 -28.79
CA ARG A 220 3.60 -10.31 -27.72
C ARG A 220 3.89 -10.97 -26.36
N THR A 221 4.62 -10.25 -25.51
CA THR A 221 4.70 -10.54 -24.08
C THR A 221 3.37 -10.21 -23.40
N GLN A 222 2.56 -11.23 -23.13
CA GLN A 222 1.59 -11.16 -22.06
C GLN A 222 2.33 -11.26 -20.72
N GLN A 223 2.12 -10.22 -19.94
CA GLN A 223 2.56 -9.92 -18.59
C GLN A 223 2.49 -11.13 -17.63
N PHE A 224 3.66 -11.64 -17.23
CA PHE A 224 3.83 -12.65 -16.17
C PHE A 224 4.86 -12.18 -15.12
N VAL A 225 4.73 -10.96 -14.61
CA VAL A 225 5.54 -10.50 -13.47
C VAL A 225 4.71 -9.56 -12.58
N ALA A 226 3.99 -10.12 -11.61
CA ALA A 226 3.38 -9.39 -10.48
C ALA A 226 2.72 -10.26 -9.38
N PHE A 227 2.80 -11.60 -9.41
CA PHE A 227 2.06 -12.42 -8.44
C PHE A 227 2.83 -12.75 -7.14
N LYS A 228 4.17 -12.90 -7.19
CA LYS A 228 4.94 -13.34 -6.02
C LYS A 228 5.00 -12.31 -4.88
N GLU A 229 5.10 -11.04 -5.20
CA GLU A 229 5.33 -9.99 -4.20
C GLU A 229 4.10 -9.74 -3.30
N THR A 230 2.90 -9.86 -3.86
CA THR A 230 1.64 -9.73 -3.11
C THR A 230 1.31 -10.94 -2.24
N GLU A 231 1.85 -12.11 -2.57
CA GLU A 231 1.71 -13.31 -1.73
C GLU A 231 2.64 -13.24 -0.53
N VAL A 232 3.89 -12.80 -0.70
CA VAL A 232 4.85 -12.63 0.42
C VAL A 232 4.32 -11.60 1.44
N LYS A 233 3.75 -10.48 0.97
CA LYS A 233 3.16 -9.46 1.86
C LYS A 233 1.90 -9.95 2.60
N ARG A 234 1.08 -10.79 1.95
CA ARG A 234 -0.10 -11.41 2.58
C ARG A 234 0.27 -12.52 3.56
N ILE A 235 1.30 -13.31 3.28
CA ILE A 235 1.83 -14.33 4.18
C ILE A 235 2.41 -13.67 5.43
N ALA A 236 3.20 -12.59 5.28
CA ALA A 236 3.73 -11.84 6.40
C ALA A 236 2.64 -11.26 7.32
N MET A 237 1.55 -10.72 6.75
CA MET A 237 0.41 -10.23 7.54
C MET A 237 -0.31 -11.35 8.31
N THR A 238 -0.52 -12.52 7.69
CA THR A 238 -1.17 -13.65 8.38
C THR A 238 -0.28 -14.27 9.46
N VAL A 239 1.04 -14.32 9.24
CA VAL A 239 1.98 -14.86 10.23
C VAL A 239 2.02 -13.97 11.47
N ASN A 240 1.96 -12.65 11.31
CA ASN A 240 1.92 -11.73 12.46
C ASN A 240 0.63 -11.86 13.27
N GLU A 241 -0.53 -12.03 12.63
CA GLU A 241 -1.79 -12.25 13.36
C GLU A 241 -1.82 -13.58 14.11
N ASP A 242 -1.24 -14.64 13.52
CA ASP A 242 -1.12 -15.96 14.17
C ASP A 242 -0.14 -15.90 15.37
N LEU A 243 0.95 -15.12 15.26
CA LEU A 243 1.91 -14.90 16.34
C LEU A 243 1.29 -14.13 17.50
N GLU A 244 0.58 -13.03 17.21
CA GLU A 244 -0.15 -12.26 18.23
C GLU A 244 -1.19 -13.12 18.98
N ALA A 245 -1.92 -13.98 18.26
CA ALA A 245 -2.89 -14.88 18.88
C ALA A 245 -2.20 -15.89 19.82
N SER A 246 -1.07 -16.44 19.41
CA SER A 246 -0.29 -17.40 20.19
C SER A 246 0.31 -16.77 21.45
N VAL A 247 0.83 -15.54 21.34
CA VAL A 247 1.36 -14.76 22.49
C VAL A 247 0.23 -14.41 23.48
N LEU A 248 -0.95 -14.04 22.99
CA LEU A 248 -2.11 -13.76 23.83
C LEU A 248 -2.61 -15.02 24.56
N GLU A 249 -2.61 -16.18 23.90
CA GLU A 249 -2.97 -17.46 24.50
C GLU A 249 -1.98 -17.88 25.60
N TYR A 250 -0.68 -17.71 25.33
CA TYR A 250 0.37 -17.95 26.31
C TYR A 250 0.21 -17.07 27.55
N ALA A 251 -0.06 -15.77 27.36
CA ALA A 251 -0.30 -14.83 28.46
C ALA A 251 -1.52 -15.21 29.32
N LYS A 252 -2.60 -15.70 28.70
CA LYS A 252 -3.80 -16.18 29.42
C LYS A 252 -3.51 -17.43 30.24
N LYS A 253 -2.70 -18.35 29.72
CA LYS A 253 -2.35 -19.61 30.38
C LYS A 253 -1.53 -19.39 31.66
N ARG A 254 -0.69 -18.35 31.70
CA ARG A 254 0.12 -17.98 32.88
C ARG A 254 -0.47 -16.82 33.69
N ALA A 255 -1.79 -16.62 33.63
CA ALA A 255 -2.52 -15.65 34.44
C ALA A 255 -1.99 -14.19 34.34
N GLY A 256 -1.42 -13.82 33.19
CA GLY A 256 -0.92 -12.46 32.94
C GLY A 256 0.56 -12.24 33.25
N GLN A 257 1.30 -13.25 33.74
CA GLN A 257 2.77 -13.19 33.84
C GLN A 257 3.40 -13.74 32.56
N LEU A 258 4.09 -12.87 31.81
CA LEU A 258 4.73 -13.22 30.55
C LEU A 258 6.23 -12.91 30.61
N ASP A 259 7.04 -13.96 30.61
CA ASP A 259 8.49 -13.87 30.43
C ASP A 259 8.80 -13.94 28.93
N ILE A 260 9.46 -12.90 28.41
CA ILE A 260 9.75 -12.75 26.97
C ILE A 260 10.71 -13.87 26.51
N GLY A 261 11.66 -14.29 27.35
CA GLY A 261 12.64 -15.33 27.05
C GLY A 261 12.04 -16.74 27.04
N GLU A 262 11.19 -17.07 28.03
CA GLU A 262 10.48 -18.35 28.03
C GLU A 262 9.50 -18.45 26.86
N CYS A 263 8.78 -17.35 26.58
CA CYS A 263 7.84 -17.25 25.47
C CYS A 263 8.55 -17.44 24.10
N ALA A 264 9.72 -16.81 23.92
CA ALA A 264 10.57 -16.96 22.73
C ALA A 264 11.00 -18.41 22.49
N ASN A 265 11.43 -19.09 23.55
CA ASN A 265 11.89 -20.47 23.47
C ASN A 265 10.75 -21.46 23.17
N GLU A 266 9.56 -21.25 23.75
CA GLU A 266 8.42 -22.15 23.57
C GLU A 266 7.73 -21.95 22.21
N LEU A 267 7.65 -20.71 21.71
CA LEU A 267 7.09 -20.40 20.39
C LEU A 267 8.11 -20.55 19.25
N LYS A 268 9.42 -20.71 19.56
CA LYS A 268 10.54 -20.74 18.60
C LYS A 268 10.61 -19.46 17.75
N VAL A 269 10.43 -18.31 18.39
CA VAL A 269 10.41 -16.99 17.75
C VAL A 269 11.40 -16.08 18.48
N ALA A 270 12.02 -15.14 17.75
CA ALA A 270 12.98 -14.21 18.34
C ALA A 270 12.30 -13.29 19.38
N CYS A 271 13.02 -12.94 20.46
CA CYS A 271 12.49 -12.08 21.53
C CYS A 271 11.94 -10.75 20.99
N GLY A 272 12.63 -10.14 20.02
CA GLY A 272 12.19 -8.88 19.41
C GLY A 272 10.88 -8.96 18.61
N GLU A 273 10.51 -10.14 18.10
CA GLU A 273 9.22 -10.31 17.41
C GLU A 273 8.07 -10.47 18.42
N ILE A 274 8.36 -11.00 19.61
CA ILE A 274 7.38 -11.08 20.72
C ILE A 274 7.14 -9.70 21.31
N GLU A 275 8.18 -8.87 21.46
CA GLU A 275 8.04 -7.48 21.90
C GLU A 275 7.16 -6.67 20.95
N LYS A 276 7.42 -6.75 19.63
CA LYS A 276 6.57 -6.12 18.61
C LYS A 276 5.13 -6.63 18.65
N ALA A 277 4.92 -7.92 18.88
CA ALA A 277 3.58 -8.49 19.02
C ALA A 277 2.86 -7.95 20.26
N LEU A 278 3.55 -7.80 21.39
CA LEU A 278 2.99 -7.22 22.62
C LEU A 278 2.66 -5.73 22.46
N GLU A 279 3.53 -4.94 21.83
CA GLU A 279 3.26 -3.55 21.49
C GLU A 279 2.01 -3.43 20.62
N THR A 280 1.91 -4.27 19.58
CA THR A 280 0.77 -4.28 18.68
C THR A 280 -0.52 -4.71 19.40
N LEU A 281 -0.46 -5.69 20.29
CA LEU A 281 -1.59 -6.11 21.13
C LEU A 281 -2.01 -5.01 22.13
N GLY A 282 -1.04 -4.22 22.62
CA GLY A 282 -1.27 -3.05 23.46
C GLY A 282 -1.98 -1.92 22.71
N VAL A 283 -1.52 -1.58 21.51
CA VAL A 283 -2.18 -0.60 20.62
C VAL A 283 -3.59 -1.06 20.23
N LYS A 284 -3.78 -2.37 20.03
CA LYS A 284 -5.10 -3.00 19.80
C LYS A 284 -5.98 -3.06 21.06
N GLY A 285 -5.47 -2.67 22.24
CA GLY A 285 -6.21 -2.63 23.50
C GLY A 285 -6.53 -3.99 24.11
N LYS A 286 -5.87 -5.07 23.65
CA LYS A 286 -6.13 -6.44 24.11
C LYS A 286 -5.36 -6.80 25.38
N ILE A 287 -4.28 -6.08 25.66
CA ILE A 287 -3.46 -6.24 26.87
C ILE A 287 -3.15 -4.88 27.47
N LYS A 288 -2.88 -4.84 28.77
CA LYS A 288 -2.28 -3.69 29.46
C LYS A 288 -0.97 -4.14 30.05
N ILE A 289 0.13 -3.56 29.58
CA ILE A 289 1.46 -3.82 30.10
C ILE A 289 1.58 -2.99 31.38
N ALA A 290 1.57 -3.65 32.53
CA ALA A 290 1.94 -3.02 33.80
C ALA A 290 3.46 -3.01 33.86
N SER A 291 4.05 -1.81 33.84
CA SER A 291 5.49 -1.62 33.98
C SER A 291 5.92 -1.70 35.44
#